data_AF-A0A258B1J9-F1
#
_entry.id   AF-A0A258B1J9-F1
#
_cell.length_a   1.000
_cell.length_b   1.000
_cell.length_c   1.000
_cell.angle_alpha   90.00
_cell.angle_beta   90.00
_cell.angle_gamma   90.00
#
_symmetry.space_group_name_H-M   'P 1'
#
loop_
_entity.id
_entity.type
_entity.pdbx_description
1 polymer ?
#
loop_
_entity_poly.entity_id
_entity_poly.type
_entity_poly.pdbx_seq_one_letter_code
_entity_poly.pdbx_strand_id
1 'polypeptide(L)' 'DSVDEVLKLDDEKFHAAPGNLPPRWAEIIVGVYQLEKELLIVLDPHTLLDAGHLKAA' A
#
# COMPACT_ATOMS: atom_id res chain seq x y z
N ASP A 1 6.11 2.87 17.01
CA ASP A 1 7.30 2.94 16.14
C ASP A 1 7.92 1.55 16.10
N SER A 2 7.15 0.61 15.57
CA SER A 2 7.46 -0.82 15.64
C SER A 2 7.16 -1.41 14.28
N VAL A 3 8.13 -2.12 13.73
CA VAL A 3 7.93 -2.99 12.58
C VAL A 3 7.47 -4.33 13.13
N ASP A 4 6.49 -4.93 12.47
CA ASP A 4 5.98 -6.24 12.83
C ASP A 4 6.91 -7.33 12.26
N GLU A 5 6.38 -8.34 11.61
CA GLU A 5 7.15 -9.40 10.97
C GLU A 5 7.59 -9.08 9.53
N VAL A 6 8.75 -9.62 9.14
CA VAL A 6 9.19 -9.62 7.73
C VAL A 6 8.59 -10.84 7.04
N LEU A 7 7.74 -10.58 6.04
CA LEU A 7 7.08 -11.62 5.25
C LEU A 7 7.81 -11.86 3.94
N LYS A 8 7.92 -13.13 3.54
CA LYS A 8 8.26 -13.50 2.16
C LYS A 8 6.96 -13.76 1.40
N LEU A 9 6.70 -12.96 0.39
CA LEU A 9 5.49 -13.04 -0.43
C LEU A 9 5.83 -13.65 -1.80
N ASP A 10 4.80 -14.24 -2.40
CA ASP A 10 4.86 -14.79 -3.75
C ASP A 10 4.32 -13.75 -4.72
N ASP A 11 5.11 -13.37 -5.73
CA ASP A 11 4.75 -12.36 -6.73
C ASP A 11 3.46 -12.72 -7.48
N GLU A 12 3.12 -14.01 -7.61
CA GLU A 12 1.88 -14.47 -8.26
C GLU A 12 0.62 -14.06 -7.48
N LYS A 13 0.75 -13.78 -6.17
CA LYS A 13 -0.36 -13.33 -5.32
C LYS A 13 -0.52 -11.82 -5.31
N PHE A 14 0.36 -11.10 -5.99
CA PHE A 14 0.25 -9.66 -6.14
C PHE A 14 -0.82 -9.30 -7.15
N HIS A 15 -1.66 -8.35 -6.77
CA HIS A 15 -2.66 -7.77 -7.64
C HIS A 15 -2.48 -6.25 -7.68
N ALA A 16 -2.70 -5.68 -8.86
CA ALA A 16 -2.76 -4.24 -9.02
C ALA A 16 -3.79 -3.61 -8.08
N ALA A 17 -3.59 -2.33 -7.75
CA ALA A 17 -4.48 -1.58 -6.88
C ALA A 17 -5.94 -1.67 -7.38
N PRO A 18 -6.92 -1.97 -6.50
CA PRO A 18 -8.32 -2.03 -6.88
C PRO A 18 -8.81 -0.71 -7.49
N GLY A 19 -9.54 -0.78 -8.62
CA GLY A 19 -10.01 0.40 -9.34
C GLY A 19 -11.08 1.22 -8.61
N ASN A 20 -11.64 0.71 -7.51
CA ASN A 20 -12.64 1.37 -6.67
C ASN A 20 -12.05 2.07 -5.44
N LEU A 21 -10.72 2.22 -5.37
CA LEU A 21 -10.08 2.94 -4.27
C LEU A 21 -10.49 4.42 -4.29
N PRO A 22 -10.69 5.04 -3.12
CA PRO A 22 -10.85 6.49 -3.04
C PRO A 22 -9.61 7.20 -3.61
N PRO A 23 -9.75 8.37 -4.27
CA PRO A 23 -8.65 9.04 -4.98
C PRO A 23 -7.36 9.20 -4.16
N ARG A 24 -7.50 9.64 -2.89
CA ARG A 24 -6.37 9.80 -1.96
C ARG A 24 -5.57 8.50 -1.73
N TRP A 25 -6.21 7.35 -1.79
CA TRP A 25 -5.56 6.05 -1.61
C TRP A 25 -5.02 5.50 -2.92
N ALA A 26 -5.67 5.78 -4.04
CA ALA A 26 -5.22 5.37 -5.37
C ALA A 26 -3.85 5.99 -5.76
N GLU A 27 -3.50 7.14 -5.19
CA GLU A 27 -2.20 7.81 -5.41
C GLU A 27 -1.03 7.16 -4.66
N ILE A 28 -1.30 6.38 -3.60
CA ILE A 28 -0.28 5.89 -2.66
C ILE A 28 -0.20 4.36 -2.65
N ILE A 29 -1.32 3.68 -2.92
CA ILE A 29 -1.39 2.23 -2.96
C ILE A 29 -0.90 1.73 -4.33
N VAL A 30 0.14 0.90 -4.30
CA VAL A 30 0.71 0.28 -5.50
C VAL A 30 -0.06 -0.99 -5.88
N GLY A 31 -0.55 -1.72 -4.88
CA GLY A 31 -1.28 -2.96 -5.08
C GLY A 31 -1.56 -3.67 -3.77
N VAL A 32 -1.99 -4.92 -3.89
CA VAL A 32 -2.40 -5.74 -2.74
C VAL A 32 -1.93 -7.18 -2.91
N TYR A 33 -1.59 -7.82 -1.79
CA TYR A 33 -1.43 -9.26 -1.72
C TYR A 33 -2.64 -9.87 -1.03
N GLN A 34 -3.19 -10.93 -1.63
CA GLN A 34 -4.20 -11.74 -0.98
C GLN A 34 -3.52 -12.76 -0.06
N LEU A 35 -3.79 -12.65 1.24
CA LEU A 35 -3.43 -13.66 2.23
C LEU A 35 -4.64 -14.55 2.50
N GLU A 36 -4.49 -15.61 3.29
CA GLU A 36 -5.55 -16.61 3.47
C GLU A 36 -6.86 -16.03 4.02
N LYS A 37 -6.77 -15.03 4.91
CA LYS A 37 -7.94 -14.41 5.57
C LYS A 37 -7.88 -12.89 5.60
N GLU A 38 -6.85 -12.31 4.99
CA GLU A 38 -6.52 -10.90 5.11
C GLU A 38 -6.01 -10.36 3.78
N LEU A 39 -5.99 -9.03 3.66
CA LEU A 39 -5.45 -8.33 2.52
C LEU A 39 -4.27 -7.48 3.00
N LEU A 40 -3.11 -7.69 2.40
CA LEU A 40 -1.95 -6.86 2.66
C LEU A 40 -1.87 -5.77 1.59
N ILE A 41 -1.85 -4.51 2.01
CA ILE A 41 -1.73 -3.37 1.10
C ILE A 41 -0.25 -3.03 0.91
N VAL A 42 0.15 -2.81 -0.34
CA VAL A 42 1.50 -2.34 -0.68
C VAL A 42 1.44 -0.83 -0.88
N LEU A 43 2.22 -0.10 -0.09
CA LEU A 43 2.34 1.35 -0.13
C LEU A 43 3.73 1.73 -0.63
N ASP A 44 3.81 2.77 -1.47
CA ASP A 44 5.07 3.41 -1.78
C ASP A 44 5.35 4.51 -0.74
N PRO A 45 6.41 4.40 0.08
CA PRO A 45 6.72 5.41 1.09
C PRO A 45 7.07 6.77 0.48
N HIS A 46 7.57 6.84 -0.76
CA HIS A 46 7.91 8.11 -1.40
C HIS A 46 6.64 8.92 -1.71
N THR A 47 5.67 8.29 -2.38
CA THR A 47 4.38 8.95 -2.70
C THR A 47 3.58 9.26 -1.44
N LEU A 48 3.70 8.44 -0.39
CA LEU A 48 3.07 8.69 0.91
C LEU A 48 3.60 9.98 1.55
N LEU A 49 4.92 10.18 1.53
CA LEU A 49 5.54 11.39 2.09
C LEU A 49 5.18 12.62 1.26
N ASP A 50 5.15 12.51 -0.07
CA ASP A 50 4.76 13.61 -0.97
C ASP A 50 3.29 14.02 -0.78
N ALA A 51 2.38 13.05 -0.64
CA ALA A 51 0.98 13.30 -0.32
C ALA A 51 0.80 13.92 1.07
N GLY A 52 1.69 13.60 2.01
CA GLY A 52 1.72 14.17 3.36
C GLY A 52 2.25 15.61 3.43
N HIS A 53 3.14 16.01 2.51
CA HIS A 53 3.75 17.34 2.47
C HIS A 53 2.80 18.48 2.06
N LEU A 54 1.54 18.20 1.70
CA LEU A 54 0.53 19.24 1.43
C LEU A 54 -0.02 19.96 2.68
N LYS A 55 0.53 19.75 3.88
CA LYS A 55 0.18 20.51 5.10
C LYS A 55 1.39 20.83 6.00
N ALA A 56 2.50 21.27 5.41
CA ALA A 56 3.56 21.95 6.14
C ALA A 56 4.02 23.21 5.37
N ALA A 57 3.12 24.18 5.23
CA ALA A 57 3.40 25.54 4.77
C ALA A 57 2.52 26.52 5.55
#